data_AF-A0A6B4FWW0-F1
#
_entry.id   AF-A0A6B4FWW0-F1
#
_cell.length_a   1.000
_cell.length_b   1.000
_cell.length_c   1.000
_cell.angle_alpha   90.00
_cell.angle_beta   90.00
_cell.angle_gamma   90.00
#
_symmetry.space_group_name_H-M   'P 1'
#
loop_
_entity.id
_entity.type
_entity.pdbx_description
1 polymer ?
#
loop_
_entity_poly.entity_id
_entity_poly.type
_entity_poly.pdbx_seq_one_letter_code
_entity_poly.pdbx_strand_id
1 'polypeptide(L)'
;MRLNNYMKNYAYLLLKSNRSLYSSGYNNLNNRRNSNIYGETSNFIKNDIDFDRSKEFLSNRELLSRLKSINGKEIKPVKAVDNVLNFEKGVYNKMQTKSGVTAIFTAGDGGNVYMPYDDIKDNFSLSPSDSGEVARAGRLFTYLARDKTGYCAQSSFSKAEIKETLEDVGIKLGWFEVKSGNYSNKFYMFDDGIILGEYDVEAKRNGMNEHDWFGDGYTKDSKFILDGKEYKLDDEGHLHIPRGEGCLMRDLIRIK
;
A
#
# COMPACT_ATOMS: atom_id res chain seq x y z
N MET A 1 39.48 8.36 -7.48
CA MET A 1 38.73 9.45 -6.79
C MET A 1 37.51 8.86 -6.10
N ARG A 2 37.36 9.00 -4.78
CA ARG A 2 36.11 8.65 -4.08
C ARG A 2 35.10 9.76 -4.34
N LEU A 3 34.01 9.45 -5.06
CA LEU A 3 32.89 10.39 -5.20
C LEU A 3 32.32 10.70 -3.80
N ASN A 4 32.25 11.99 -3.45
CA ASN A 4 31.52 12.46 -2.26
C ASN A 4 30.05 11.95 -2.32
N ASN A 5 29.45 11.66 -1.17
CA ASN A 5 28.06 11.21 -1.03
C ASN A 5 27.05 12.07 -1.81
N TYR A 6 27.29 13.38 -1.92
CA TYR A 6 26.46 14.28 -2.72
C TYR A 6 26.46 13.90 -4.21
N MET A 7 27.65 13.64 -4.79
CA MET A 7 27.78 13.22 -6.18
C MET A 7 27.27 11.80 -6.43
N LYS A 8 27.34 10.91 -5.43
CA LYS A 8 26.76 9.55 -5.52
C LYS A 8 25.23 9.61 -5.57
N ASN A 9 24.60 10.41 -4.72
CA ASN A 9 23.15 10.62 -4.74
C ASN A 9 22.70 11.26 -6.07
N TYR A 10 23.48 12.22 -6.57
CA TYR A 10 23.24 12.84 -7.88
C TYR A 10 23.31 11.82 -9.02
N ALA A 11 24.40 11.05 -9.11
CA ALA A 11 24.58 10.02 -10.13
C ALA A 11 23.50 8.92 -10.07
N TYR A 12 23.10 8.51 -8.87
CA TYR A 12 22.04 7.52 -8.66
C TYR A 12 20.68 8.04 -9.14
N LEU A 13 20.31 9.29 -8.81
CA LEU A 13 19.04 9.89 -9.23
C LEU A 13 19.02 10.16 -10.74
N LEU A 14 20.14 10.56 -11.34
CA LEU A 14 20.29 10.64 -12.80
C LEU A 14 19.98 9.28 -13.43
N LEU A 15 20.57 8.21 -12.91
CA LEU A 15 20.35 6.86 -13.42
C LEU A 15 18.88 6.43 -13.29
N LYS A 16 18.25 6.71 -12.14
CA LYS A 16 16.84 6.37 -11.83
C LYS A 16 15.87 7.15 -12.75
N SER A 17 16.09 8.46 -12.89
CA SER A 17 15.29 9.35 -13.74
C SER A 17 15.37 8.97 -15.21
N ASN A 18 16.59 8.76 -15.71
CA ASN A 18 16.82 8.40 -17.11
C ASN A 18 16.23 7.02 -17.42
N ARG A 19 16.47 5.99 -16.59
CA ARG A 19 15.86 4.66 -16.79
C ARG A 19 14.35 4.73 -16.86
N SER A 20 13.72 5.57 -16.03
CA SER A 20 12.26 5.73 -16.04
C SER A 20 11.76 6.45 -17.30
N LEU A 21 12.47 7.47 -17.78
CA LEU A 21 12.15 8.15 -19.04
C LEU A 21 12.30 7.19 -20.23
N TYR A 22 13.38 6.40 -20.26
CA TYR A 22 13.60 5.37 -21.27
C TYR A 22 12.50 4.32 -21.27
N SER A 23 12.13 3.79 -20.09
CA SER A 23 11.05 2.81 -19.97
C SER A 23 9.69 3.38 -20.41
N SER A 24 9.39 4.62 -20.04
CA SER A 24 8.14 5.30 -20.44
C SER A 24 8.09 5.59 -21.95
N GLY A 25 9.22 5.98 -22.55
CA GLY A 25 9.34 6.15 -23.99
C GLY A 25 9.21 4.82 -24.75
N TYR A 26 9.85 3.77 -24.24
CA TYR A 26 9.81 2.42 -24.81
C TYR A 26 8.39 1.81 -24.76
N ASN A 27 7.67 1.96 -23.64
CA ASN A 27 6.30 1.47 -23.50
C ASN A 27 5.31 2.24 -24.39
N ASN A 28 5.49 3.56 -24.54
CA ASN A 28 4.69 4.36 -25.48
C ASN A 28 4.96 3.96 -26.94
N LEU A 29 6.20 3.61 -27.30
CA LEU A 29 6.54 3.09 -28.62
C LEU A 29 5.95 1.70 -28.88
N ASN A 30 5.93 0.80 -27.89
CA ASN A 30 5.31 -0.51 -28.07
C ASN A 30 3.77 -0.44 -28.15
N ASN A 31 3.14 0.48 -27.42
CA ASN A 31 1.70 0.73 -27.59
C ASN A 31 1.37 1.37 -28.94
N ARG A 32 2.27 2.20 -29.48
CA ARG A 32 2.14 2.82 -30.82
C ARG A 32 2.59 1.92 -31.97
N ARG A 33 3.37 0.88 -31.72
CA ARG A 33 3.73 -0.17 -32.70
C ARG A 33 2.51 -0.93 -33.22
N ASN A 34 1.42 -0.98 -32.45
CA ASN A 34 0.14 -1.55 -32.87
C ASN A 34 -0.74 -0.59 -33.68
N SER A 35 -0.26 0.64 -33.95
CA SER A 35 -0.90 1.61 -34.84
C SER A 35 0.02 1.93 -36.01
N ASN A 36 -0.48 1.84 -37.24
CA ASN A 36 0.26 2.01 -38.51
C ASN A 36 0.75 3.46 -38.77
N ILE A 37 1.42 4.09 -37.81
CA ILE A 37 1.96 5.46 -37.94
C ILE A 37 3.49 5.37 -37.76
N TYR A 38 4.14 4.65 -38.67
CA TYR A 38 5.59 4.57 -38.76
C TYR A 38 6.08 5.60 -39.78
N GLY A 39 6.14 6.87 -39.35
CA GLY A 39 6.67 7.95 -40.19
C GLY A 39 7.32 9.10 -39.44
N GLU A 40 6.87 9.44 -38.22
CA GLU A 40 7.23 10.74 -37.61
C GLU A 40 7.95 10.69 -36.25
N THR A 41 8.19 9.51 -35.66
CA THR A 41 8.63 9.43 -34.25
C THR A 41 10.12 9.16 -34.01
N SER A 42 11.00 9.23 -35.01
CA SER A 42 12.46 9.09 -34.79
C SER A 42 13.06 10.22 -33.94
N ASN A 43 12.34 11.33 -33.76
CA ASN A 43 12.78 12.47 -32.95
C ASN A 43 12.50 12.33 -31.44
N PHE A 44 11.81 11.28 -30.98
CA PHE A 44 11.40 11.13 -29.58
C PHE A 44 12.40 10.39 -28.67
N ILE A 45 13.47 9.81 -29.23
CA ILE A 45 14.57 9.27 -28.42
C ILE A 45 15.70 10.30 -28.43
N LYS A 46 15.50 11.41 -27.72
CA LYS A 46 16.64 12.20 -27.26
C LYS A 46 17.30 11.42 -26.13
N ASN A 47 18.47 10.84 -26.41
CA ASN A 47 19.38 10.27 -25.41
C ASN A 47 20.10 11.37 -24.61
N ASP A 48 19.45 12.52 -24.38
CA ASP A 48 20.06 13.66 -23.72
C ASP A 48 19.76 13.57 -22.21
N ILE A 49 20.82 13.57 -21.42
CA ILE A 49 20.72 13.71 -19.96
C ILE A 49 20.34 15.16 -19.68
N ASP A 50 19.11 15.39 -19.25
CA ASP A 50 18.65 16.73 -18.83
C ASP A 50 19.12 17.01 -17.40
N PHE A 51 20.29 17.65 -17.30
CA PHE A 51 20.91 17.99 -16.02
C PHE A 51 20.09 19.02 -15.23
N ASP A 52 19.42 19.96 -15.89
CA ASP A 52 18.69 21.01 -15.20
C ASP A 52 17.40 20.47 -14.59
N ARG A 53 16.69 19.60 -15.32
CA ARG A 53 15.55 18.88 -14.78
C ARG A 53 15.91 17.96 -13.62
N SER A 54 17.10 17.36 -13.65
CA SER A 54 17.58 16.51 -12.56
C SER A 54 17.91 17.31 -11.29
N LYS A 55 18.50 18.51 -11.43
CA LYS A 55 18.68 19.45 -10.32
C LYS A 55 17.35 19.91 -9.74
N GLU A 56 16.36 20.13 -10.61
CA GLU A 56 15.01 20.50 -10.18
C GLU A 56 14.37 19.40 -9.32
N PHE A 57 14.40 18.13 -9.76
CA PHE A 57 13.87 17.02 -8.96
C PHE A 57 14.53 16.89 -7.59
N LEU A 58 15.85 17.09 -7.51
CA LEU A 58 16.57 17.13 -6.24
C LEU A 58 16.12 18.26 -5.34
N SER A 59 16.01 19.47 -5.90
CA SER A 59 15.54 20.65 -5.18
C SER A 59 14.10 20.45 -4.67
N ASN A 60 13.25 19.82 -5.48
CA ASN A 60 11.87 19.49 -5.13
C ASN A 60 11.81 18.41 -4.03
N ARG A 61 12.67 17.39 -4.05
CA ARG A 61 12.78 16.40 -2.97
C ARG A 61 13.22 17.03 -1.66
N GLU A 62 14.22 17.92 -1.71
CA GLU A 62 14.67 18.68 -0.54
C GLU A 62 13.56 19.58 0.01
N LEU A 63 12.83 20.29 -0.87
CA LEU A 63 11.68 21.11 -0.50
C LEU A 63 10.64 20.29 0.29
N LEU A 64 10.22 19.13 -0.24
CA LEU A 64 9.25 18.26 0.44
C LEU A 64 9.70 17.84 1.83
N SER A 65 10.97 17.42 1.96
CA SER A 65 11.51 16.97 3.24
C SER A 65 11.51 18.05 4.33
N ARG A 66 11.61 19.32 3.93
CA ARG A 66 11.64 20.48 4.84
C ARG A 66 10.26 21.09 5.06
N LEU A 67 9.27 20.72 4.25
CA LEU A 67 7.95 21.32 4.26
C LEU A 67 7.22 21.04 5.58
N LYS A 68 6.72 22.10 6.21
CA LYS A 68 5.97 22.04 7.49
C LYS A 68 4.49 22.34 7.32
N SER A 69 4.13 23.10 6.28
CA SER A 69 2.76 23.50 6.00
C SER A 69 2.53 23.65 4.51
N ILE A 70 1.29 23.44 4.06
CA ILE A 70 0.80 23.74 2.71
C ILE A 70 -0.45 24.62 2.87
N ASN A 71 -0.53 25.72 2.13
CA ASN A 71 -1.68 26.65 2.18
C ASN A 71 -2.06 27.08 3.61
N GLY A 72 -1.06 27.36 4.46
CA GLY A 72 -1.24 27.75 5.86
C GLY A 72 -1.66 26.62 6.82
N LYS A 73 -1.84 25.39 6.32
CA LYS A 73 -2.21 24.22 7.12
C LYS A 73 -0.98 23.38 7.44
N GLU A 74 -0.83 22.99 8.70
CA GLU A 74 0.25 22.10 9.14
C GLU A 74 0.18 20.73 8.46
N ILE A 75 1.36 20.19 8.12
CA ILE A 75 1.51 18.83 7.61
C ILE A 75 1.80 17.88 8.78
N LYS A 76 0.85 17.01 9.08
CA LYS A 76 0.93 16.00 10.15
C LYS A 76 1.64 14.74 9.66
N PRO A 77 2.19 13.88 10.53
CA PRO A 77 2.63 12.55 10.10
C PRO A 77 1.43 11.68 9.69
N VAL A 78 1.59 10.85 8.65
CA VAL A 78 0.65 9.75 8.40
C VAL A 78 0.82 8.76 9.55
N LYS A 79 -0.19 8.66 10.41
CA LYS A 79 -0.14 7.80 11.59
C LYS A 79 -1.54 7.33 11.95
N ALA A 80 -1.67 6.03 12.19
CA ALA A 80 -2.86 5.44 12.73
C ALA A 80 -3.02 5.76 14.22
N VAL A 81 -4.26 6.03 14.63
CA VAL A 81 -4.66 6.19 16.03
C VAL A 81 -5.70 5.14 16.30
N ASP A 82 -5.50 4.33 17.35
CA ASP A 82 -6.37 3.21 17.70
C ASP A 82 -6.63 2.24 16.54
N ASN A 83 -5.58 1.95 15.77
CA ASN A 83 -5.61 1.13 14.55
C ASN A 83 -6.50 1.68 13.42
N VAL A 84 -6.81 2.98 13.46
CA VAL A 84 -7.55 3.69 12.43
C VAL A 84 -6.63 4.67 11.70
N LEU A 85 -6.49 4.49 10.39
CA LEU A 85 -5.79 5.43 9.52
C LEU A 85 -6.82 6.32 8.81
N ASN A 86 -6.72 7.64 9.00
CA ASN A 86 -7.71 8.58 8.50
C ASN A 86 -7.09 9.66 7.62
N PHE A 87 -7.63 9.80 6.40
CA PHE A 87 -7.31 10.87 5.46
C PHE A 87 -8.53 11.77 5.26
N GLU A 88 -8.32 13.07 5.42
CA GLU A 88 -9.37 14.08 5.27
C GLU A 88 -9.02 15.05 4.14
N LYS A 89 -10.06 15.55 3.47
CA LYS A 89 -9.87 16.46 2.34
C LYS A 89 -9.30 17.78 2.83
N GLY A 90 -8.17 18.17 2.26
CA GLY A 90 -7.46 19.39 2.66
C GLY A 90 -6.75 19.30 4.02
N VAL A 91 -6.52 18.09 4.54
CA VAL A 91 -5.61 17.81 5.64
C VAL A 91 -4.40 17.08 5.06
N TYR A 92 -3.21 17.64 5.27
CA TYR A 92 -1.97 17.14 4.67
C TYR A 92 -1.23 16.23 5.64
N ASN A 93 -0.91 15.02 5.21
CA ASN A 93 -0.23 14.02 6.01
C ASN A 93 1.05 13.53 5.30
N LYS A 94 2.20 13.53 5.98
CA LYS A 94 3.49 13.13 5.41
C LYS A 94 4.00 11.79 5.93
N MET A 95 4.65 11.03 5.06
CA MET A 95 5.42 9.84 5.41
C MET A 95 6.68 9.75 4.54
N GLN A 96 7.62 8.91 4.94
CA GLN A 96 8.71 8.49 4.05
C GLN A 96 8.28 7.21 3.35
N THR A 97 8.51 7.13 2.04
CA THR A 97 8.43 5.86 1.32
C THR A 97 9.64 4.99 1.66
N LYS A 98 9.61 3.71 1.26
CA LYS A 98 10.71 2.76 1.48
C LYS A 98 12.06 3.23 0.93
N SER A 99 12.09 3.97 -0.18
CA SER A 99 13.33 4.54 -0.73
C SER A 99 13.73 5.90 -0.13
N GLY A 100 13.03 6.34 0.93
CA GLY A 100 13.28 7.59 1.64
C GLY A 100 12.81 8.83 0.85
N VAL A 101 11.81 8.69 -0.02
CA VAL A 101 11.15 9.83 -0.66
C VAL A 101 10.06 10.32 0.28
N THR A 102 10.01 11.63 0.52
CA THR A 102 8.93 12.22 1.31
C THR A 102 7.66 12.24 0.46
N ALA A 103 6.61 11.57 0.93
CA ALA A 103 5.28 11.63 0.37
C ALA A 103 4.39 12.51 1.24
N ILE A 104 3.53 13.32 0.62
CA ILE A 104 2.48 14.07 1.30
C ILE A 104 1.16 13.64 0.70
N PHE A 105 0.20 13.25 1.51
CA PHE A 105 -1.10 12.75 1.10
C PHE A 105 -2.24 13.60 1.67
N THR A 106 -3.32 13.69 0.90
CA THR A 106 -4.60 14.25 1.30
C THR A 106 -5.71 13.38 0.71
N ALA A 107 -6.91 13.43 1.30
CA ALA A 107 -8.05 12.76 0.69
C ALA A 107 -8.58 13.57 -0.51
N GLY A 108 -8.91 12.86 -1.57
CA GLY A 108 -9.61 13.37 -2.75
C GLY A 108 -11.02 12.82 -2.82
N ASP A 109 -11.68 13.12 -3.93
CA ASP A 109 -13.03 12.64 -4.17
C ASP A 109 -13.02 11.12 -4.43
N GLY A 110 -14.14 10.46 -4.11
CA GLY A 110 -14.29 9.02 -4.32
C GLY A 110 -13.41 8.14 -3.44
N GLY A 111 -12.89 8.64 -2.31
CA GLY A 111 -12.06 7.89 -1.37
C GLY A 111 -10.59 7.78 -1.80
N ASN A 112 -10.18 8.56 -2.80
CA ASN A 112 -8.79 8.58 -3.27
C ASN A 112 -7.87 9.21 -2.22
N VAL A 113 -6.68 8.65 -2.07
CA VAL A 113 -5.58 9.21 -1.28
C VAL A 113 -4.44 9.50 -2.23
N TYR A 114 -4.09 10.77 -2.39
CA TYR A 114 -3.19 11.22 -3.45
C TYR A 114 -2.26 12.33 -2.96
N MET A 115 -1.18 12.53 -3.71
CA MET A 115 -0.27 13.64 -3.48
C MET A 115 -0.80 14.91 -4.15
N PRO A 116 -1.03 16.00 -3.41
CA PRO A 116 -1.58 17.23 -3.96
C PRO A 116 -0.47 18.08 -4.59
N TYR A 117 0.02 17.67 -5.76
CA TYR A 117 1.14 18.33 -6.46
C TYR A 117 0.90 19.84 -6.64
N ASP A 118 -0.32 20.23 -7.05
CA ASP A 118 -0.67 21.63 -7.33
C ASP A 118 -0.70 22.51 -6.07
N ASP A 119 -0.96 21.94 -4.90
CA ASP A 119 -0.99 22.70 -3.64
C ASP A 119 0.42 23.01 -3.12
N ILE A 120 1.44 22.25 -3.56
CA ILE A 120 2.80 22.33 -3.00
C ILE A 120 3.54 23.55 -3.55
N LYS A 121 3.53 23.71 -4.87
CA LYS A 121 4.17 24.80 -5.61
C LYS A 121 3.78 24.69 -7.09
N ASP A 122 3.70 25.83 -7.79
CA ASP A 122 3.57 25.88 -9.25
C ASP A 122 4.64 25.02 -9.96
N ASN A 123 4.18 24.20 -10.91
CA ASN A 123 5.00 23.27 -11.69
C ASN A 123 5.81 22.27 -10.83
N PHE A 124 5.36 21.98 -9.60
CA PHE A 124 6.02 21.00 -8.76
C PHE A 124 6.00 19.60 -9.39
N SER A 125 7.17 18.99 -9.52
CA SER A 125 7.28 17.63 -10.04
C SER A 125 8.37 16.84 -9.35
N LEU A 126 8.14 15.54 -9.21
CA LEU A 126 9.13 14.58 -8.78
C LEU A 126 9.68 13.83 -10.00
N SER A 127 10.84 13.20 -9.82
CA SER A 127 11.34 12.27 -10.84
C SER A 127 10.26 11.19 -11.09
N PRO A 128 10.10 10.69 -12.32
CA PRO A 128 9.05 9.71 -12.63
C PRO A 128 9.10 8.45 -11.75
N SER A 129 10.29 8.08 -11.26
CA SER A 129 10.43 6.96 -10.34
C SER A 129 9.97 7.30 -8.92
N ASP A 130 10.26 8.51 -8.43
CA ASP A 130 9.85 8.93 -7.09
C ASP A 130 8.34 9.21 -7.06
N SER A 131 7.78 9.83 -8.11
CA SER A 131 6.33 10.00 -8.24
C SER A 131 5.60 8.66 -8.33
N GLY A 132 6.16 7.67 -9.04
CA GLY A 132 5.62 6.32 -9.11
C GLY A 132 5.56 5.63 -7.74
N GLU A 133 6.60 5.81 -6.92
CA GLU A 133 6.65 5.25 -5.56
C GLU A 133 5.65 5.92 -4.62
N VAL A 134 5.57 7.25 -4.65
CA VAL A 134 4.56 8.00 -3.88
C VAL A 134 3.15 7.61 -4.30
N ALA A 135 2.88 7.53 -5.60
CA ALA A 135 1.59 7.10 -6.12
C ALA A 135 1.25 5.66 -5.72
N ARG A 136 2.26 4.77 -5.65
CA ARG A 136 2.08 3.38 -5.20
C ARG A 136 1.64 3.30 -3.74
N ALA A 137 2.27 4.07 -2.84
CA ALA A 137 1.85 4.15 -1.44
C ALA A 137 0.43 4.73 -1.29
N GLY A 138 0.11 5.85 -1.96
CA GLY A 138 -1.23 6.44 -1.92
C GLY A 138 -2.31 5.52 -2.50
N ARG A 139 -1.97 4.71 -3.51
CA ARG A 139 -2.88 3.72 -4.11
C ARG A 139 -3.26 2.61 -3.14
N LEU A 140 -2.34 2.15 -2.28
CA LEU A 140 -2.68 1.16 -1.27
C LEU A 140 -3.77 1.71 -0.33
N PHE A 141 -3.56 2.92 0.22
CA PHE A 141 -4.56 3.55 1.10
C PHE A 141 -5.87 3.81 0.37
N THR A 142 -5.82 4.23 -0.89
CA THR A 142 -7.01 4.39 -1.75
C THR A 142 -7.80 3.09 -1.90
N TYR A 143 -7.12 1.98 -2.20
CA TYR A 143 -7.77 0.69 -2.37
C TYR A 143 -8.40 0.21 -1.07
N LEU A 144 -7.71 0.33 0.06
CA LEU A 144 -8.26 -0.04 1.36
C LEU A 144 -9.46 0.84 1.74
N ALA A 145 -9.42 2.15 1.46
CA ALA A 145 -10.55 3.03 1.71
C ALA A 145 -11.76 2.73 0.82
N ARG A 146 -11.56 2.30 -0.44
CA ARG A 146 -12.66 2.16 -1.43
C ARG A 146 -13.21 0.75 -1.58
N ASP A 147 -12.38 -0.27 -1.46
CA ASP A 147 -12.73 -1.66 -1.70
C ASP A 147 -12.83 -2.42 -0.37
N LYS A 148 -14.07 -2.63 0.08
CA LYS A 148 -14.40 -3.34 1.32
C LYS A 148 -13.90 -4.78 1.39
N THR A 149 -13.55 -5.40 0.25
CA THR A 149 -13.04 -6.77 0.19
C THR A 149 -11.53 -6.84 0.34
N GLY A 150 -10.83 -5.72 0.11
CA GLY A 150 -9.36 -5.67 0.07
C GLY A 150 -8.76 -6.37 -1.17
N TYR A 151 -9.59 -6.79 -2.13
CA TYR A 151 -9.15 -7.45 -3.36
C TYR A 151 -8.20 -6.59 -4.19
N CYS A 152 -8.50 -5.30 -4.37
CA CYS A 152 -7.64 -4.40 -5.13
C CYS A 152 -6.24 -4.26 -4.51
N ALA A 153 -6.16 -4.22 -3.17
CA ALA A 153 -4.88 -4.21 -2.47
C ALA A 153 -4.12 -5.54 -2.68
N GLN A 154 -4.77 -6.67 -2.41
CA GLN A 154 -4.11 -7.98 -2.49
C GLN A 154 -3.75 -8.41 -3.91
N SER A 155 -4.43 -7.90 -4.95
CA SER A 155 -4.09 -8.15 -6.35
C SER A 155 -2.96 -7.26 -6.90
N SER A 156 -2.69 -6.12 -6.25
CA SER A 156 -1.72 -5.11 -6.74
C SER A 156 -0.44 -5.02 -5.91
N PHE A 157 -0.44 -5.58 -4.70
CA PHE A 157 0.64 -5.49 -3.73
C PHE A 157 0.95 -6.87 -3.18
N SER A 158 2.22 -7.12 -2.89
CA SER A 158 2.60 -8.34 -2.16
C SER A 158 2.14 -8.23 -0.70
N LYS A 159 1.89 -9.37 -0.05
CA LYS A 159 1.50 -9.38 1.37
C LYS A 159 2.54 -8.68 2.27
N ALA A 160 3.83 -8.93 2.00
CA ALA A 160 4.92 -8.28 2.70
C ALA A 160 4.89 -6.75 2.54
N GLU A 161 4.62 -6.26 1.33
CA GLU A 161 4.51 -4.83 1.06
C GLU A 161 3.29 -4.19 1.74
N ILE A 162 2.14 -4.87 1.74
CA ILE A 162 0.94 -4.42 2.46
C ILE A 162 1.28 -4.28 3.95
N LYS A 163 1.81 -5.34 4.55
CA LYS A 163 2.17 -5.38 5.97
C LYS A 163 3.17 -4.29 6.32
N GLU A 164 4.29 -4.21 5.62
CA GLU A 164 5.35 -3.21 5.87
C GLU A 164 4.79 -1.79 5.78
N THR A 165 4.01 -1.47 4.74
CA THR A 165 3.44 -0.12 4.57
C THR A 165 2.43 0.23 5.67
N LEU A 166 1.62 -0.74 6.12
CA LEU A 166 0.65 -0.54 7.18
C LEU A 166 1.34 -0.40 8.56
N GLU A 167 2.34 -1.23 8.85
CA GLU A 167 3.14 -1.15 10.07
C GLU A 167 3.91 0.18 10.16
N ASP A 168 4.46 0.67 9.05
CA ASP A 168 5.16 1.96 8.97
C ASP A 168 4.29 3.16 9.37
N VAL A 169 2.98 3.07 9.13
CA VAL A 169 2.01 4.10 9.54
C VAL A 169 1.34 3.78 10.88
N GLY A 170 1.82 2.76 11.60
CA GLY A 170 1.39 2.42 12.95
C GLY A 170 0.17 1.51 13.04
N ILE A 171 -0.24 0.86 11.94
CA ILE A 171 -1.26 -0.19 11.96
C ILE A 171 -0.63 -1.47 12.52
N LYS A 172 -1.37 -2.15 13.39
CA LYS A 172 -1.00 -3.41 14.04
C LYS A 172 -1.86 -4.55 13.52
N LEU A 173 -1.39 -5.78 13.74
CA LEU A 173 -2.13 -7.02 13.48
C LEU A 173 -3.53 -6.99 14.12
N GLY A 174 -4.48 -7.72 13.52
CA GLY A 174 -5.88 -7.73 13.91
C GLY A 174 -6.72 -6.67 13.20
N TRP A 175 -7.80 -6.24 13.84
CA TRP A 175 -8.75 -5.30 13.26
C TRP A 175 -8.18 -3.90 13.09
N PHE A 176 -8.24 -3.38 11.87
CA PHE A 176 -7.88 -2.00 11.54
C PHE A 176 -8.90 -1.37 10.60
N GLU A 177 -8.87 -0.05 10.50
CA GLU A 177 -9.80 0.72 9.66
C GLU A 177 -9.03 1.76 8.82
N VAL A 178 -9.42 1.91 7.55
CA VAL A 178 -8.88 2.95 6.67
C VAL A 178 -10.01 3.85 6.21
N LYS A 179 -9.85 5.15 6.45
CA LYS A 179 -10.81 6.21 6.12
C LYS A 179 -10.21 7.19 5.12
N SER A 180 -11.01 7.56 4.12
CA SER A 180 -10.66 8.61 3.17
C SER A 180 -11.91 9.39 2.78
N GLY A 181 -12.05 10.61 3.29
CA GLY A 181 -13.29 11.37 3.16
C GLY A 181 -14.48 10.61 3.75
N ASN A 182 -15.50 10.33 2.94
CA ASN A 182 -16.71 9.61 3.37
C ASN A 182 -16.59 8.09 3.30
N TYR A 183 -15.44 7.56 2.87
CA TYR A 183 -15.23 6.13 2.71
C TYR A 183 -14.53 5.55 3.93
N SER A 184 -15.00 4.41 4.42
CA SER A 184 -14.49 3.74 5.62
C SER A 184 -14.65 2.25 5.47
N ASN A 185 -13.56 1.49 5.56
CA ASN A 185 -13.61 0.03 5.56
C ASN A 185 -12.75 -0.55 6.69
N LYS A 186 -13.25 -1.63 7.28
CA LYS A 186 -12.57 -2.41 8.31
C LYS A 186 -12.01 -3.70 7.72
N PHE A 187 -10.82 -4.05 8.16
CA PHE A 187 -10.12 -5.24 7.75
C PHE A 187 -9.45 -5.91 8.95
N TYR A 188 -9.21 -7.21 8.84
CA TYR A 188 -8.37 -7.96 9.77
C TYR A 188 -7.04 -8.30 9.10
N MET A 189 -5.92 -7.87 9.68
CA MET A 189 -4.57 -8.16 9.18
C MET A 189 -3.94 -9.33 9.94
N PHE A 190 -3.48 -10.33 9.19
CA PHE A 190 -2.72 -11.47 9.68
C PHE A 190 -1.21 -11.18 9.66
N ASP A 191 -0.44 -12.01 10.37
CA ASP A 191 1.01 -11.88 10.52
C ASP A 191 1.78 -11.98 9.19
N ASP A 192 1.27 -12.73 8.22
CA ASP A 192 1.84 -12.87 6.88
C ASP A 192 1.47 -11.73 5.93
N GLY A 193 0.67 -10.76 6.39
CA GLY A 193 0.22 -9.60 5.63
C GLY A 193 -1.03 -9.84 4.78
N ILE A 194 -1.68 -11.00 4.89
CA ILE A 194 -3.06 -11.15 4.39
C ILE A 194 -3.97 -10.17 5.13
N ILE A 195 -4.88 -9.57 4.38
CA ILE A 195 -5.98 -8.80 4.92
C ILE A 195 -7.31 -9.44 4.50
N LEU A 196 -8.29 -9.45 5.38
CA LEU A 196 -9.66 -9.86 5.06
C LEU A 196 -10.61 -8.73 5.38
N GLY A 197 -11.59 -8.49 4.50
CA GLY A 197 -12.72 -7.63 4.82
C GLY A 197 -13.59 -8.23 5.92
N GLU A 198 -14.39 -7.40 6.58
CA GLU A 198 -15.23 -7.82 7.71
C GLU A 198 -16.13 -9.03 7.39
N TYR A 199 -16.76 -9.01 6.21
CA TYR A 199 -17.58 -10.11 5.73
C TYR A 199 -16.79 -11.42 5.58
N ASP A 200 -15.57 -11.36 5.05
CA ASP A 200 -14.75 -12.55 4.78
C ASP A 200 -14.23 -13.20 6.06
N VAL A 201 -13.94 -12.38 7.09
CA VAL A 201 -13.59 -12.89 8.43
C VAL A 201 -14.73 -13.75 8.98
N GLU A 202 -15.95 -13.21 8.98
CA GLU A 202 -17.12 -13.93 9.50
C GLU A 202 -17.48 -15.15 8.65
N ALA A 203 -17.38 -15.04 7.32
CA ALA A 203 -17.65 -16.16 6.42
C ALA A 203 -16.68 -17.34 6.65
N LYS A 204 -15.38 -17.06 6.82
CA LYS A 204 -14.38 -18.11 7.13
C LYS A 204 -14.59 -18.71 8.51
N ARG A 205 -14.92 -17.88 9.50
CA ARG A 205 -15.23 -18.33 10.86
C ARG A 205 -16.44 -19.26 10.89
N ASN A 206 -17.53 -18.87 10.22
CA ASN A 206 -18.72 -19.71 10.08
C ASN A 206 -18.36 -21.04 9.41
N GLY A 207 -17.59 -21.00 8.32
CA GLY A 207 -17.15 -22.23 7.65
C GLY A 207 -16.36 -23.19 8.54
N MET A 208 -15.55 -22.70 9.48
CA MET A 208 -14.84 -23.57 10.44
C MET A 208 -15.76 -24.12 11.53
N ASN A 209 -16.69 -23.30 12.01
CA ASN A 209 -17.62 -23.70 13.06
C ASN A 209 -18.69 -24.67 12.54
N GLU A 210 -19.14 -24.53 11.29
CA GLU A 210 -20.15 -25.39 10.66
C GLU A 210 -19.56 -26.70 10.10
N HIS A 211 -18.22 -26.83 10.04
CA HIS A 211 -17.56 -28.03 9.53
C HIS A 211 -17.73 -29.21 10.48
N ASP A 212 -18.12 -30.37 9.95
CA ASP A 212 -18.23 -31.63 10.70
C ASP A 212 -16.83 -32.29 10.85
N TRP A 213 -16.19 -32.05 11.99
CA TRP A 213 -14.86 -32.58 12.26
C TRP A 213 -14.89 -34.07 12.67
N PHE A 214 -16.01 -34.58 13.18
CA PHE A 214 -16.14 -36.01 13.44
C PHE A 214 -16.21 -36.81 12.14
N GLY A 215 -16.86 -36.28 11.11
CA GLY A 215 -16.84 -36.83 9.75
C GLY A 215 -15.43 -36.99 9.17
N ASP A 216 -14.49 -36.12 9.54
CA ASP A 216 -13.07 -36.19 9.18
C ASP A 216 -12.24 -37.16 10.06
N GLY A 217 -12.89 -37.83 11.02
CA GLY A 217 -12.28 -38.78 11.94
C GLY A 217 -11.45 -38.13 13.04
N TYR A 218 -11.82 -36.93 13.49
CA TYR A 218 -11.38 -36.37 14.77
C TYR A 218 -12.33 -36.80 15.90
N THR A 219 -11.92 -36.63 17.14
CA THR A 219 -12.70 -36.97 18.33
C THR A 219 -12.72 -35.82 19.32
N LYS A 220 -13.49 -35.94 20.42
CA LYS A 220 -13.50 -34.94 21.49
C LYS A 220 -12.14 -34.73 22.17
N ASP A 221 -11.27 -35.73 22.10
CA ASP A 221 -9.92 -35.67 22.64
C ASP A 221 -8.91 -35.03 21.67
N SER A 222 -9.31 -34.86 20.41
CA SER A 222 -8.50 -34.18 19.41
C SER A 222 -8.36 -32.70 19.72
N LYS A 223 -7.19 -32.13 19.39
CA LYS A 223 -6.85 -30.73 19.68
C LYS A 223 -6.84 -29.89 18.42
N PHE A 224 -7.52 -28.76 18.50
CA PHE A 224 -7.52 -27.74 17.46
C PHE A 224 -6.84 -26.50 18.01
N ILE A 225 -5.75 -26.05 17.37
CA ILE A 225 -5.00 -24.89 17.82
C ILE A 225 -5.00 -23.85 16.71
N LEU A 226 -5.50 -22.66 17.02
CA LEU A 226 -5.52 -21.50 16.13
C LEU A 226 -4.91 -20.31 16.88
N ASP A 227 -3.89 -19.68 16.30
CA ASP A 227 -3.16 -18.56 16.91
C ASP A 227 -2.72 -18.83 18.37
N GLY A 228 -2.33 -20.08 18.65
CA GLY A 228 -1.90 -20.52 19.99
C GLY A 228 -3.03 -20.78 20.99
N LYS A 229 -4.29 -20.56 20.63
CA LYS A 229 -5.46 -20.90 21.45
C LYS A 229 -5.96 -22.30 21.09
N GLU A 230 -6.20 -23.12 22.11
CA GLU A 230 -6.81 -24.44 21.94
C GLU A 230 -8.34 -24.30 21.93
N TYR A 231 -8.97 -24.91 20.92
CA TYR A 231 -10.41 -25.07 20.76
C TYR A 231 -10.73 -26.55 20.81
N LYS A 232 -11.84 -26.89 21.47
CA LYS A 232 -12.34 -28.25 21.58
C LYS A 232 -13.58 -28.42 20.72
N LEU A 233 -13.78 -29.63 20.21
CA LEU A 233 -15.02 -30.01 19.58
C LEU A 233 -16.12 -30.15 20.64
N ASP A 234 -17.33 -29.76 20.27
CA ASP A 234 -18.53 -30.01 21.07
C ASP A 234 -19.02 -31.47 20.91
N ASP A 235 -20.24 -31.72 21.38
CA ASP A 235 -20.85 -33.05 21.33
C ASP A 235 -21.27 -33.47 19.93
N GLU A 236 -21.35 -32.51 19.01
CA GLU A 236 -21.75 -32.62 17.62
C GLU A 236 -20.55 -32.62 16.65
N GLY A 237 -19.34 -32.34 17.14
CA GLY A 237 -18.11 -32.37 16.34
C GLY A 237 -17.77 -31.03 15.71
N HIS A 238 -18.20 -29.91 16.30
CA HIS A 238 -18.02 -28.56 15.78
C HIS A 238 -17.13 -27.70 16.68
N LEU A 239 -16.48 -26.70 16.06
CA LEU A 239 -15.70 -25.68 16.77
C LEU A 239 -16.59 -24.47 17.10
N HIS A 240 -16.24 -23.77 18.18
CA HIS A 240 -16.91 -22.54 18.62
C HIS A 240 -15.96 -21.35 18.63
N ILE A 241 -15.39 -21.03 17.46
CA ILE A 241 -14.53 -19.86 17.31
C ILE A 241 -15.37 -18.58 17.52
N PRO A 242 -15.00 -17.68 18.46
CA PRO A 242 -15.73 -16.45 18.75
C PRO A 242 -15.84 -15.49 17.56
N ARG A 243 -16.95 -14.73 17.53
CA ARG A 243 -17.19 -13.68 16.55
C ARG A 243 -16.06 -12.64 16.53
N GLY A 244 -15.69 -12.19 15.32
CA GLY A 244 -14.63 -11.20 15.13
C GLY A 244 -13.20 -11.75 15.25
N GLU A 245 -13.00 -13.04 15.54
CA GLU A 245 -11.67 -13.64 15.43
C GLU A 245 -11.34 -13.93 13.97
N GLY A 246 -10.24 -13.33 13.48
CA GLY A 246 -9.72 -13.63 12.15
C GLY A 246 -9.14 -15.04 12.14
N CYS A 247 -9.69 -15.92 11.29
CA CYS A 247 -9.26 -17.30 11.18
C CYS A 247 -9.01 -17.72 9.74
N LEU A 248 -7.95 -18.51 9.52
CA LEU A 248 -7.61 -19.09 8.24
C LEU A 248 -7.40 -20.60 8.38
N MET A 249 -8.06 -21.39 7.54
CA MET A 249 -8.05 -22.85 7.64
C MET A 249 -6.64 -23.45 7.58
N ARG A 250 -5.76 -22.80 6.81
CA ARG A 250 -4.34 -23.19 6.70
C ARG A 250 -3.56 -23.05 8.02
N ASP A 251 -4.02 -22.18 8.92
CA ASP A 251 -3.34 -21.84 10.18
C ASP A 251 -3.92 -22.65 11.37
N LEU A 252 -4.97 -23.44 11.12
CA LEU A 252 -5.57 -24.35 12.09
C LEU A 252 -4.77 -25.66 12.20
N ILE A 253 -4.04 -25.79 13.31
CA ILE A 253 -3.32 -27.01 13.68
C ILE A 253 -4.33 -28.01 14.24
N ARG A 254 -4.25 -29.25 13.77
CA ARG A 254 -5.17 -30.34 14.10
C ARG A 254 -4.38 -31.55 14.56
N ILE A 255 -4.65 -32.01 15.77
CA ILE A 255 -3.97 -33.15 16.39
C ILE A 255 -5.05 -34.16 16.74
N LYS A 256 -4.93 -35.38 16.23
CA LYS A 256 -5.90 -36.46 16.50
C LYS A 256 -5.80 -36.96 17.92
#